data_AF-A0A653BZQ1-F1
#
_entry.id   AF-A0A653BZQ1-F1
#
_cell.length_a   1.000
_cell.length_b   1.000
_cell.length_c   1.000
_cell.angle_alpha   90.00
_cell.angle_beta   90.00
_cell.angle_gamma   90.00
#
_symmetry.space_group_name_H-M   'P 1'
#
loop_
_entity.id
_entity.type
_entity.pdbx_description
1 polymer ?
#
loop_
_entity_poly.entity_id
_entity_poly.type
_entity_poly.pdbx_seq_one_letter_code
_entity_poly.pdbx_strand_id
1 'polypeptide(L)'
;MTTVAMEEYELMKDSKYRLYVAAVDKALKNFDYTSEWADLISALGKLNKVLLSYTKFPVIPRRIKISKRLAQCMHPALPSGVHLKALETYDIIFRCMGTNRLACELFIYSAGLFPLMSHAAMNIRPTLLTIYETHFVPLRERLRPALSGFLSGILPGLDTGTDHFDRTNQLLENVCEGVEPPYFYTCIWQCVANNSPVRLPAISYVLAHYSRKLSMEDQLFLMGNDIGLMVSGLCAAVQDSSVLVQRSALDLLMVCFPMQNKQLLYADMVRLVTAALSTILRRDMSLNRRLYSWLLETDPSVSLLQVDNSDTGNNHTPKHQSVAYDLLNDALKIILKKCSTEIPLDVKPYRLLTSLFDKPQIGPVILDSVLYDVFRTLYLSCLHQQRHRSSSVRCVSFNGDLTSLKNEDGALSKQFVTKHCQELMKNANLLFNTLQSYYIWSYIEKLYVDAVRNIKNCKFRDKCHINEIGTGPPYVLEICILTDFLLDIIPIESYTESTSNILPSLFTKIVSALRSNIAELNDHEITQSLQLCTRILSKIQPVALPQSKKIETETVEEGMS
;
A
#
# COMPACT_ATOMS: atom_id res chain seq x y z
N MET A 1 -32.21 9.80 31.51
CA MET A 1 -31.97 11.02 30.71
C MET A 1 -33.28 11.42 30.07
N THR A 2 -33.92 12.47 30.58
CA THR A 2 -34.94 13.22 29.82
C THR A 2 -34.32 13.64 28.50
N THR A 3 -34.99 13.35 27.37
CA THR A 3 -34.49 13.77 26.07
C THR A 3 -34.47 15.31 26.02
N VAL A 4 -33.51 15.92 25.33
CA VAL A 4 -33.43 17.39 25.19
C VAL A 4 -34.76 18.00 24.72
N ALA A 5 -35.53 17.25 23.93
CA ALA A 5 -36.87 17.62 23.49
C ALA A 5 -37.89 17.71 24.64
N MET A 6 -37.79 16.87 25.66
CA MET A 6 -38.67 16.89 26.83
C MET A 6 -38.38 18.09 27.74
N GLU A 7 -37.10 18.43 27.90
CA GLU A 7 -36.71 19.66 28.62
C GLU A 7 -37.15 20.93 27.87
N GLU A 8 -37.00 20.96 26.55
CA GLU A 8 -37.50 22.06 25.72
C GLU A 8 -39.04 22.18 25.82
N TYR A 9 -39.75 21.05 25.83
CA TYR A 9 -41.21 21.02 26.01
C TYR A 9 -41.65 21.59 27.37
N GLU A 10 -40.95 21.24 28.45
CA GLU A 10 -41.22 21.79 29.78
C GLU A 10 -40.91 23.30 29.84
N LEU A 11 -39.80 23.74 29.24
CA LEU A 11 -39.45 25.16 29.17
C LEU A 11 -40.47 25.98 28.36
N MET A 12 -41.17 25.39 27.39
CA MET A 12 -42.24 26.10 26.67
C MET A 12 -43.41 26.52 27.56
N LYS A 13 -43.55 25.96 28.77
CA LYS A 13 -44.52 26.43 29.77
C LYS A 13 -44.11 27.77 30.37
N ASP A 14 -42.82 28.11 30.38
CA ASP A 14 -42.30 29.41 30.86
C ASP A 14 -42.55 30.51 29.81
N SER A 15 -43.22 31.59 30.22
CA SER A 15 -43.46 32.76 29.37
C SER A 15 -42.17 33.42 28.89
N LYS A 16 -41.11 33.46 29.70
CA LYS A 16 -39.82 34.06 29.33
C LYS A 16 -39.12 33.23 28.24
N TYR A 17 -39.24 31.90 28.31
CA TYR A 17 -38.71 31.03 27.28
C TYR A 17 -39.48 31.16 25.96
N ARG A 18 -40.81 31.30 26.00
CA ARG A 18 -41.61 31.59 24.79
C ARG A 18 -41.20 32.91 24.12
N LEU A 19 -40.90 33.95 24.90
CA LEU A 19 -40.34 35.20 24.38
C LEU A 19 -38.95 35.00 23.76
N TYR A 20 -38.10 34.18 24.37
CA TYR A 20 -36.80 33.82 23.81
C TYR A 20 -36.93 33.13 22.45
N VAL A 21 -37.82 32.13 22.34
CA VAL A 21 -38.10 31.42 21.07
C VAL A 21 -38.57 32.40 19.99
N ALA A 22 -39.51 33.29 20.31
CA ALA A 22 -40.02 34.29 19.37
C ALA A 22 -38.92 35.29 18.94
N ALA A 23 -38.04 35.70 19.86
CA ALA A 23 -36.91 36.57 19.55
C ALA A 23 -35.88 35.88 18.65
N VAL A 24 -35.60 34.59 18.87
CA VAL A 24 -34.72 33.77 18.02
C VAL A 24 -35.34 33.60 16.63
N ASP A 25 -36.63 33.27 16.51
CA ASP A 25 -37.31 33.16 15.21
C ASP A 25 -37.27 34.50 14.44
N LYS A 26 -37.44 35.63 15.12
CA LYS A 26 -37.30 36.96 14.51
C LYS A 26 -35.86 37.24 14.07
N ALA A 27 -34.87 36.85 14.85
CA ALA A 27 -33.47 37.00 14.48
C ALA A 27 -33.11 36.13 13.27
N LEU A 28 -33.58 34.89 13.23
CA LEU A 28 -33.32 33.92 12.16
C LEU A 28 -33.89 34.35 10.81
N LYS A 29 -35.03 35.05 10.77
CA LYS A 29 -35.57 35.61 9.51
C LYS A 29 -34.59 36.54 8.79
N ASN A 30 -33.65 37.19 9.49
CA ASN A 30 -32.66 38.04 8.83
C ASN A 30 -31.70 37.24 7.94
N PHE A 31 -31.53 35.92 8.15
CA PHE A 31 -30.71 35.06 7.29
C PHE A 31 -31.39 34.69 5.97
N ASP A 32 -32.69 34.90 5.83
CA ASP A 32 -33.43 34.54 4.62
C ASP A 32 -33.35 35.63 3.54
N TYR A 33 -32.95 36.85 3.92
CA TYR A 33 -32.86 38.02 3.03
C TYR A 33 -31.42 38.50 2.81
N THR A 34 -30.42 37.63 3.03
CA THR A 34 -29.01 37.99 2.86
C THR A 34 -28.60 37.91 1.39
N SER A 35 -28.19 39.03 0.81
CA SER A 35 -27.65 39.11 -0.55
C SER A 35 -26.13 39.20 -0.56
N GLU A 36 -25.54 39.80 0.47
CA GLU A 36 -24.11 40.01 0.59
C GLU A 36 -23.55 39.38 1.87
N TRP A 37 -22.23 39.18 1.90
CA TRP A 37 -21.56 38.64 3.08
C TRP A 37 -21.68 39.56 4.31
N ALA A 38 -21.79 40.88 4.12
CA ALA A 38 -22.00 41.84 5.21
C ALA A 38 -23.37 41.66 5.90
N ASP A 39 -24.38 41.18 5.17
CA ASP A 39 -25.70 40.89 5.73
C ASP A 39 -25.61 39.72 6.73
N LEU A 40 -24.74 38.74 6.47
CA LEU A 40 -24.49 37.63 7.40
C LEU A 40 -23.88 38.12 8.72
N ILE A 41 -22.94 39.06 8.67
CA ILE A 41 -22.36 39.67 9.89
C ILE A 41 -23.46 40.38 10.69
N SER A 42 -24.32 41.14 10.00
CA SER A 42 -25.44 41.84 10.64
C SER A 42 -26.47 40.87 11.24
N ALA A 43 -26.79 39.78 10.54
CA ALA A 43 -27.70 38.74 11.00
C ALA A 43 -27.15 37.99 12.22
N LEU A 44 -25.87 37.60 12.19
CA LEU A 44 -25.15 37.01 13.32
C LEU A 44 -25.09 37.98 14.51
N GLY A 45 -24.82 39.26 14.27
CA GLY A 45 -24.81 40.30 15.31
C GLY A 45 -26.17 40.45 16.02
N LYS A 46 -27.28 40.42 15.27
CA LYS A 46 -28.63 40.42 15.85
C LYS A 46 -28.89 39.14 16.66
N LEU A 47 -28.47 37.97 16.14
CA LEU A 47 -28.59 36.70 16.86
C LEU A 47 -27.79 36.71 18.17
N ASN A 48 -26.54 37.18 18.17
CA ASN A 48 -25.70 37.27 19.37
C ASN A 48 -26.37 38.12 20.47
N LYS A 49 -26.93 39.29 20.11
CA LYS A 49 -27.66 40.13 21.07
C LYS A 49 -28.84 39.40 21.72
N VAL A 50 -29.59 38.62 20.92
CA VAL A 50 -30.69 37.82 21.45
C VAL A 50 -30.16 36.73 22.39
N LEU A 51 -29.17 35.95 21.98
CA LEU A 51 -28.59 34.88 22.81
C LEU A 51 -28.05 35.39 24.15
N LEU A 52 -27.31 36.52 24.13
CA LEU A 52 -26.77 37.16 25.32
C LEU A 52 -27.84 37.69 26.28
N SER A 53 -29.02 38.05 25.76
CA SER A 53 -30.13 38.53 26.59
C SER A 53 -30.83 37.40 27.36
N TYR A 54 -30.59 36.14 26.98
CA TYR A 54 -31.29 34.95 27.52
C TYR A 54 -30.31 33.88 28.05
N THR A 55 -29.11 34.27 28.50
CA THR A 55 -28.05 33.36 28.99
C THR A 55 -28.46 32.45 30.16
N LYS A 56 -29.55 32.77 30.86
CA LYS A 56 -30.12 31.94 31.94
C LYS A 56 -30.73 30.63 31.44
N PHE A 57 -31.06 30.53 30.15
CA PHE A 57 -31.66 29.33 29.57
C PHE A 57 -30.59 28.48 28.87
N PRO A 58 -30.30 27.26 29.37
CA PRO A 58 -29.29 26.39 28.75
C PRO A 58 -29.78 25.71 27.47
N VAL A 59 -31.10 25.68 27.21
CA VAL A 59 -31.69 25.08 26.01
C VAL A 59 -31.85 26.14 24.93
N ILE A 60 -31.01 26.08 23.90
CA ILE A 60 -31.04 27.02 22.78
C ILE A 60 -32.22 26.70 21.84
N PRO A 61 -33.19 27.63 21.65
CA PRO A 61 -34.29 27.46 20.72
C PRO A 61 -33.76 27.29 19.30
N ARG A 62 -34.44 26.47 18.50
CA ARG A 62 -34.14 26.30 17.06
C ARG A 62 -32.67 25.92 16.78
N ARG A 63 -31.99 25.24 17.72
CA ARG A 63 -30.57 24.85 17.64
C ARG A 63 -30.14 24.27 16.29
N ILE A 64 -30.96 23.42 15.66
CA ILE A 64 -30.68 22.83 14.35
C ILE A 64 -30.66 23.87 13.22
N LYS A 65 -31.59 24.84 13.24
CA LYS A 65 -31.60 25.93 12.24
C LYS A 65 -30.42 26.85 12.45
N ILE A 66 -30.13 27.21 13.71
CA ILE A 66 -28.97 28.04 14.06
C ILE A 66 -27.68 27.36 13.60
N SER A 67 -27.48 26.08 13.93
CA SER A 67 -26.24 25.37 13.61
C SER A 67 -26.02 25.24 12.09
N LYS A 68 -27.09 24.99 11.32
CA LYS A 68 -27.03 25.02 9.85
C LYS A 68 -26.60 26.38 9.30
N ARG A 69 -27.15 27.49 9.83
CA ARG A 69 -26.74 28.84 9.43
C ARG A 69 -25.29 29.13 9.82
N LEU A 70 -24.86 28.71 11.02
CA LEU A 70 -23.47 28.84 11.44
C LEU A 70 -22.51 28.06 10.56
N ALA A 71 -22.86 26.83 10.17
CA ALA A 71 -22.05 26.04 9.24
C ALA A 71 -21.92 26.72 7.87
N GLN A 72 -23.00 27.32 7.35
CA GLN A 72 -22.95 28.13 6.13
C GLN A 72 -22.00 29.32 6.28
N CYS A 73 -22.05 30.00 7.44
CA CYS A 73 -21.14 31.11 7.73
C CYS A 73 -19.67 30.69 7.83
N MET A 74 -19.34 29.40 7.96
CA MET A 74 -17.97 28.88 7.95
C MET A 74 -17.49 28.43 6.57
N HIS A 75 -18.23 28.74 5.49
CA HIS A 75 -17.83 28.35 4.14
C HIS A 75 -16.51 29.02 3.72
N PRO A 76 -15.58 28.32 3.04
CA PRO A 76 -14.26 28.87 2.65
C PRO A 76 -14.34 30.12 1.77
N ALA A 77 -15.41 30.27 0.97
CA ALA A 77 -15.61 31.42 0.10
C ALA A 77 -16.04 32.71 0.83
N LEU A 78 -16.30 32.65 2.13
CA LEU A 78 -16.71 33.81 2.93
C LEU A 78 -15.50 34.48 3.59
N PRO A 79 -15.54 35.82 3.79
CA PRO A 79 -14.41 36.55 4.34
C PRO A 79 -14.25 36.33 5.85
N SER A 80 -13.04 36.59 6.36
CA SER A 80 -12.68 36.38 7.77
C SER A 80 -13.60 37.07 8.77
N GLY A 81 -14.19 38.21 8.42
CA GLY A 81 -15.15 38.91 9.27
C GLY A 81 -16.41 38.09 9.57
N VAL A 82 -16.91 37.32 8.60
CA VAL A 82 -18.06 36.41 8.79
C VAL A 82 -17.66 35.25 9.69
N HIS A 83 -16.49 34.64 9.45
CA HIS A 83 -15.97 33.53 10.25
C HIS A 83 -15.78 33.95 11.71
N LEU A 84 -15.13 35.08 11.97
CA LEU A 84 -14.92 35.61 13.33
C LEU A 84 -16.25 35.86 14.04
N LYS A 85 -17.23 36.45 13.35
CA LYS A 85 -18.54 36.70 13.94
C LYS A 85 -19.30 35.41 14.25
N ALA A 86 -19.17 34.40 13.39
CA ALA A 86 -19.77 33.09 13.61
C ALA A 86 -19.09 32.34 14.77
N LEU A 87 -17.76 32.44 14.92
CA LEU A 87 -17.03 31.88 16.07
C LEU A 87 -17.47 32.52 17.39
N GLU A 88 -17.71 33.84 17.40
CA GLU A 88 -18.31 34.53 18.55
C GLU A 88 -19.70 33.97 18.88
N THR A 89 -20.54 33.69 17.86
CA THR A 89 -21.84 33.06 18.09
C THR A 89 -21.71 31.65 18.67
N TYR A 90 -20.76 30.84 18.18
CA TYR A 90 -20.47 29.52 18.75
C TYR A 90 -20.04 29.62 20.23
N ASP A 91 -19.15 30.54 20.58
CA ASP A 91 -18.72 30.77 21.95
C ASP A 91 -19.90 31.10 22.89
N ILE A 92 -20.78 32.02 22.46
CA ILE A 92 -21.98 32.39 23.23
C ILE A 92 -22.88 31.16 23.45
N ILE A 93 -23.13 30.38 22.39
CA ILE A 93 -23.96 29.17 22.46
C ILE A 93 -23.36 28.17 23.46
N PHE A 94 -22.07 27.88 23.35
CA PHE A 94 -21.41 26.88 24.19
C PHE A 94 -21.35 27.31 25.66
N ARG A 95 -21.14 28.61 25.93
CA ARG A 95 -21.22 29.16 27.30
C ARG A 95 -22.62 29.03 27.90
N CYS A 96 -23.67 29.27 27.12
CA CYS A 96 -25.06 29.12 27.59
C CYS A 96 -25.41 27.65 27.88
N MET A 97 -24.99 26.73 27.01
CA MET A 97 -25.35 25.31 27.11
C MET A 97 -24.56 24.55 28.17
N GLY A 98 -23.30 24.94 28.39
CA GLY A 98 -22.36 24.22 29.24
C GLY A 98 -21.88 22.89 28.64
N THR A 99 -20.86 22.31 29.27
CA THR A 99 -20.15 21.11 28.77
C THR A 99 -21.02 19.86 28.69
N ASN A 100 -21.93 19.66 29.65
CA ASN A 100 -22.81 18.49 29.69
C ASN A 100 -23.72 18.41 28.47
N ARG A 101 -24.33 19.54 28.06
CA ARG A 101 -25.25 19.58 26.93
C ARG A 101 -24.50 19.63 25.61
N LEU A 102 -23.39 20.37 25.55
CA LEU A 102 -22.52 20.40 24.39
C LEU A 102 -22.07 18.99 23.97
N ALA A 103 -21.72 18.12 24.92
CA ALA A 103 -21.37 16.73 24.64
C ALA A 103 -22.49 15.97 23.89
N CYS A 104 -23.75 16.15 24.29
CA CYS A 104 -24.89 15.48 23.65
C CYS A 104 -25.22 16.04 22.26
N GLU A 105 -24.88 17.30 22.01
CA GLU A 105 -25.25 18.03 20.79
C GLU A 105 -24.04 18.37 19.91
N LEU A 106 -22.89 17.74 20.15
CA LEU A 106 -21.65 18.09 19.45
C LEU A 106 -21.78 17.91 17.92
N PHE A 107 -22.51 16.88 17.49
CA PHE A 107 -22.72 16.55 16.08
C PHE A 107 -23.42 17.66 15.29
N ILE A 108 -24.25 18.49 15.93
CA ILE A 108 -24.96 19.57 15.21
C ILE A 108 -24.07 20.79 14.99
N TYR A 109 -23.07 21.00 15.84
CA TYR A 109 -22.17 22.16 15.81
C TYR A 109 -20.81 21.87 15.16
N SER A 110 -20.42 20.60 15.07
CA SER A 110 -19.14 20.18 14.46
C SER A 110 -19.05 20.42 12.96
N ALA A 111 -20.17 20.36 12.24
CA ALA A 111 -20.22 20.43 10.77
C ALA A 111 -19.58 21.70 10.19
N GLY A 112 -19.69 22.83 10.88
CA GLY A 112 -19.03 24.08 10.48
C GLY A 112 -17.65 24.28 11.08
N LEU A 113 -17.44 23.86 12.33
CA LEU A 113 -16.20 24.13 13.06
C LEU A 113 -15.03 23.28 12.58
N PHE A 114 -15.22 21.97 12.42
CA PHE A 114 -14.10 21.05 12.14
C PHE A 114 -13.43 21.35 10.81
N PRO A 115 -14.15 21.59 9.70
CA PRO A 115 -13.50 21.89 8.44
C PRO A 115 -12.74 23.23 8.44
N LEU A 116 -13.08 24.18 9.33
CA LEU A 116 -12.62 25.57 9.25
C LEU A 116 -11.10 25.71 9.26
N MET A 117 -10.39 24.93 10.09
CA MET A 117 -8.94 25.08 10.27
C MET A 117 -8.15 24.94 8.96
N SER A 118 -8.58 24.06 8.06
CA SER A 118 -7.86 23.75 6.82
C SER A 118 -7.82 24.92 5.82
N HIS A 119 -8.77 25.85 5.93
CA HIS A 119 -8.96 26.95 4.98
C HIS A 119 -9.09 28.32 5.67
N ALA A 120 -9.05 28.36 7.00
CA ALA A 120 -9.09 29.57 7.78
C ALA A 120 -7.87 30.45 7.48
N ALA A 121 -8.13 31.75 7.27
CA ALA A 121 -7.10 32.77 7.27
C ALA A 121 -6.33 32.79 8.60
N MET A 122 -5.07 33.21 8.56
CA MET A 122 -4.16 33.15 9.72
C MET A 122 -4.71 33.89 10.95
N ASN A 123 -5.44 34.99 10.76
CA ASN A 123 -6.05 35.76 11.85
C ASN A 123 -7.26 35.07 12.51
N ILE A 124 -7.83 34.02 11.89
CA ILE A 124 -8.99 33.28 12.42
C ILE A 124 -8.53 32.11 13.29
N ARG A 125 -7.40 31.47 12.93
CA ARG A 125 -6.87 30.28 13.60
C ARG A 125 -6.74 30.46 15.12
N PRO A 126 -6.20 31.58 15.66
CA PRO A 126 -6.14 31.80 17.11
C PRO A 126 -7.49 31.77 17.80
N THR A 127 -8.51 32.38 17.18
CA THR A 127 -9.88 32.44 17.71
C THR A 127 -10.52 31.05 17.69
N LEU A 128 -10.30 30.28 16.62
CA LEU A 128 -10.77 28.90 16.50
C LEU A 128 -10.12 27.99 17.57
N LEU A 129 -8.81 28.11 17.78
CA LEU A 129 -8.10 27.37 18.83
C LEU A 129 -8.67 27.69 20.22
N THR A 130 -8.96 28.97 20.51
CA THR A 130 -9.61 29.36 21.77
C THR A 130 -10.96 28.67 21.98
N ILE A 131 -11.77 28.49 20.92
CA ILE A 131 -13.03 27.74 21.01
C ILE A 131 -12.78 26.29 21.43
N TYR A 132 -11.81 25.62 20.82
CA TYR A 132 -11.48 24.23 21.14
C TYR A 132 -10.93 24.08 22.55
N GLU A 133 -10.00 24.95 22.95
CA GLU A 133 -9.42 24.98 24.30
C GLU A 133 -10.50 25.20 25.37
N THR A 134 -11.42 26.15 25.14
CA THR A 134 -12.43 26.54 26.14
C THR A 134 -13.57 25.54 26.23
N HIS A 135 -14.00 24.96 25.10
CA HIS A 135 -15.26 24.20 25.04
C HIS A 135 -15.10 22.72 24.73
N PHE A 136 -14.03 22.30 24.05
CA PHE A 136 -13.84 20.91 23.62
C PHE A 136 -12.91 20.13 24.56
N VAL A 137 -11.79 20.74 24.99
CA VAL A 137 -10.87 20.10 25.97
C VAL A 137 -11.60 19.71 27.27
N PRO A 138 -12.48 20.54 27.85
CA PRO A 138 -13.21 20.17 29.08
C PRO A 138 -14.24 19.05 28.91
N LEU A 139 -14.53 18.60 27.68
CA LEU A 139 -15.44 17.48 27.45
C LEU A 139 -14.82 16.14 27.86
N ARG A 140 -13.48 16.03 27.82
CA ARG A 140 -12.73 14.80 28.13
C ARG A 140 -13.29 13.61 27.36
N GLU A 141 -13.51 12.46 27.99
CA GLU A 141 -14.09 11.24 27.39
C GLU A 141 -15.39 11.47 26.60
N ARG A 142 -16.17 12.52 26.91
CA ARG A 142 -17.40 12.83 26.18
C ARG A 142 -17.16 13.37 24.77
N LEU A 143 -15.91 13.71 24.41
CA LEU A 143 -15.52 14.07 23.05
C LEU A 143 -15.36 12.84 22.14
N ARG A 144 -15.20 11.63 22.70
CA ARG A 144 -14.94 10.39 21.97
C ARG A 144 -15.84 10.15 20.75
N PRO A 145 -17.16 10.38 20.77
CA PRO A 145 -18.04 10.14 19.62
C PRO A 145 -17.73 11.01 18.40
N ALA A 146 -17.06 12.16 18.59
CA ALA A 146 -16.73 13.08 17.51
C ALA A 146 -15.22 13.25 17.32
N LEU A 147 -14.40 12.50 18.07
CA LEU A 147 -12.95 12.71 18.11
C LEU A 147 -12.31 12.54 16.73
N SER A 148 -12.69 11.53 15.94
CA SER A 148 -12.19 11.34 14.58
C SER A 148 -12.47 12.55 13.66
N GLY A 149 -13.67 13.12 13.76
CA GLY A 149 -14.03 14.33 13.02
C GLY A 149 -13.25 15.55 13.51
N PHE A 150 -13.09 15.68 14.84
CA PHE A 150 -12.32 16.75 15.46
C PHE A 150 -10.85 16.71 15.01
N LEU A 151 -10.22 15.53 15.11
CA LEU A 151 -8.83 15.30 14.69
C LEU A 151 -8.64 15.61 13.20
N SER A 152 -9.53 15.12 12.34
CA SER A 152 -9.51 15.46 10.91
C SER A 152 -9.61 16.97 10.64
N GLY A 153 -10.29 17.69 11.51
CA GLY A 153 -10.40 19.14 11.43
C GLY A 153 -9.17 19.89 11.94
N ILE A 154 -8.57 19.45 13.06
CA ILE A 154 -7.50 20.20 13.74
C ILE A 154 -6.09 19.86 13.25
N LEU A 155 -5.86 18.64 12.74
CA LEU A 155 -4.54 18.19 12.27
C LEU A 155 -3.89 19.11 11.21
N PRO A 156 -4.63 19.73 10.27
CA PRO A 156 -4.06 20.76 9.38
C PRO A 156 -3.43 21.96 10.11
N GLY A 157 -3.72 22.17 11.39
CA GLY A 157 -3.05 23.19 12.21
C GLY A 157 -1.61 22.84 12.59
N LEU A 158 -1.16 21.61 12.36
CA LEU A 158 0.22 21.15 12.59
C LEU A 158 1.16 21.38 11.40
N ASP A 159 0.86 22.39 10.56
CA ASP A 159 1.77 22.80 9.49
C ASP A 159 3.06 23.38 10.10
N THR A 160 4.19 22.72 9.81
CA THR A 160 5.52 23.11 10.31
C THR A 160 5.87 24.52 9.85
N GLY A 161 6.33 25.37 10.77
CA GLY A 161 6.73 26.75 10.49
C GLY A 161 5.60 27.77 10.60
N THR A 162 4.44 27.39 11.15
CA THR A 162 3.36 28.33 11.50
C THR A 162 3.46 28.76 12.97
N ASP A 163 3.12 30.01 13.28
CA ASP A 163 3.10 30.56 14.65
C ASP A 163 2.11 29.86 15.59
N HIS A 164 1.26 28.98 15.06
CA HIS A 164 0.21 28.28 15.80
C HIS A 164 0.52 26.78 15.96
N PHE A 165 1.66 26.32 15.47
CA PHE A 165 2.07 24.92 15.55
C PHE A 165 2.11 24.46 17.02
N ASP A 166 2.87 25.15 17.87
CA ASP A 166 3.06 24.76 19.28
C ASP A 166 1.73 24.78 20.06
N ARG A 167 0.90 25.80 19.81
CA ARG A 167 -0.42 25.92 20.44
C ARG A 167 -1.37 24.79 20.00
N THR A 168 -1.32 24.42 18.73
CA THR A 168 -2.11 23.29 18.20
C THR A 168 -1.62 21.96 18.75
N ASN A 169 -0.30 21.78 18.88
CA ASN A 169 0.30 20.60 19.48
C ASN A 169 -0.12 20.45 20.95
N GLN A 170 -0.03 21.53 21.74
CA GLN A 170 -0.47 21.53 23.14
C GLN A 170 -1.97 21.24 23.28
N LEU A 171 -2.81 21.79 22.39
CA LEU A 171 -4.23 21.47 22.35
C LEU A 171 -4.47 19.96 22.15
N LEU A 172 -3.74 19.34 21.23
CA LEU A 172 -3.84 17.90 20.97
C LEU A 172 -3.35 17.05 22.15
N GLU A 173 -2.28 17.45 22.83
CA GLU A 173 -1.81 16.81 24.07
C GLU A 173 -2.90 16.83 25.15
N ASN A 174 -3.50 18.00 25.40
CA ASN A 174 -4.59 18.14 26.38
C ASN A 174 -5.81 17.29 26.01
N VAL A 175 -6.13 17.17 24.72
CA VAL A 175 -7.21 16.29 24.24
C VAL A 175 -6.84 14.83 24.44
N CYS A 176 -5.59 14.43 24.12
CA CYS A 176 -5.07 13.08 24.30
C CYS A 176 -5.17 12.63 25.76
N GLU A 177 -4.75 13.48 26.70
CA GLU A 177 -4.92 13.23 28.14
C GLU A 177 -6.40 13.09 28.53
N GLY A 178 -7.28 13.95 27.98
CA GLY A 178 -8.70 13.97 28.33
C GLY A 178 -9.52 12.79 27.79
N VAL A 179 -9.15 12.21 26.64
CA VAL A 179 -9.90 11.10 26.00
C VAL A 179 -9.24 9.73 26.21
N GLU A 180 -8.11 9.70 26.94
CA GLU A 180 -7.15 8.61 27.08
C GLU A 180 -6.28 8.36 25.82
N PRO A 181 -4.95 8.20 25.99
CA PRO A 181 -4.03 8.04 24.87
C PRO A 181 -4.37 6.89 23.90
N PRO A 182 -4.70 5.65 24.35
CA PRO A 182 -5.01 4.56 23.42
C PRO A 182 -6.21 4.87 22.51
N TYR A 183 -7.25 5.53 23.04
CA TYR A 183 -8.40 5.93 22.22
C TYR A 183 -8.02 7.07 21.27
N PHE A 184 -7.25 8.05 21.73
CA PHE A 184 -6.75 9.15 20.91
C PHE A 184 -5.96 8.64 19.69
N TYR A 185 -4.97 7.77 19.91
CA TYR A 185 -4.16 7.22 18.83
C TYR A 185 -4.96 6.33 17.90
N THR A 186 -5.98 5.60 18.38
CA THR A 186 -6.94 4.88 17.51
C THR A 186 -7.60 5.84 16.51
N CYS A 187 -8.05 7.01 16.96
CA CYS A 187 -8.66 8.01 16.08
C CYS A 187 -7.63 8.70 15.17
N ILE A 188 -6.37 8.87 15.59
CA ILE A 188 -5.27 9.32 14.72
C ILE A 188 -5.08 8.32 13.58
N TRP A 189 -5.01 7.02 13.87
CA TRP A 189 -4.89 5.97 12.86
C TRP A 189 -6.11 5.91 11.93
N GLN A 190 -7.31 6.20 12.45
CA GLN A 190 -8.51 6.37 11.62
C GLN A 190 -8.39 7.54 10.64
N CYS A 191 -7.81 8.67 11.06
CA CYS A 191 -7.51 9.80 10.18
C CYS A 191 -6.46 9.41 9.12
N VAL A 192 -5.38 8.75 9.53
CA VAL A 192 -4.33 8.27 8.62
C VAL A 192 -4.91 7.34 7.54
N ALA A 193 -5.76 6.38 7.93
CA ALA A 193 -6.36 5.42 7.00
C ALA A 193 -7.31 6.09 5.99
N ASN A 194 -8.18 6.99 6.43
CA ASN A 194 -9.33 7.44 5.64
C ASN A 194 -9.18 8.82 5.00
N ASN A 195 -8.20 9.63 5.39
CA ASN A 195 -8.11 11.03 4.98
C ASN A 195 -6.68 11.39 4.52
N SER A 196 -6.46 11.42 3.20
CA SER A 196 -5.15 11.72 2.59
C SER A 196 -4.62 13.12 2.94
N PRO A 197 -5.41 14.22 2.87
CA PRO A 197 -4.97 15.57 3.26
C PRO A 197 -4.38 15.70 4.66
N VAL A 198 -4.89 14.94 5.64
CA VAL A 198 -4.42 15.02 7.04
C VAL A 198 -3.40 13.93 7.39
N ARG A 199 -3.05 13.07 6.44
CA ARG A 199 -2.18 11.92 6.69
C ARG A 199 -0.78 12.34 7.11
N LEU A 200 -0.22 13.37 6.46
CA LEU A 200 1.09 13.91 6.80
C LEU A 200 1.13 14.47 8.23
N PRO A 201 0.30 15.46 8.62
CA PRO A 201 0.35 16.00 9.98
C PRO A 201 0.04 14.95 11.05
N ALA A 202 -0.83 13.98 10.78
CA ALA A 202 -1.09 12.87 11.69
C ALA A 202 0.16 12.00 11.95
N ILE A 203 0.88 11.58 10.91
CA ILE A 203 2.09 10.75 11.06
C ILE A 203 3.21 11.56 11.70
N SER A 204 3.37 12.82 11.30
CA SER A 204 4.34 13.73 11.92
C SER A 204 4.08 13.93 13.40
N TYR A 205 2.81 14.03 13.82
CA TYR A 205 2.43 14.09 15.22
C TYR A 205 2.87 12.81 15.96
N VAL A 206 2.54 11.62 15.45
CA VAL A 206 2.97 10.35 16.09
C VAL A 206 4.50 10.27 16.20
N LEU A 207 5.23 10.67 15.16
CA LEU A 207 6.69 10.69 15.16
C LEU A 207 7.28 11.69 16.16
N ALA A 208 6.68 12.87 16.32
CA ALA A 208 7.14 13.89 17.27
C ALA A 208 6.90 13.46 18.73
N HIS A 209 5.82 12.70 18.97
CA HIS A 209 5.45 12.19 20.28
C HIS A 209 6.07 10.82 20.61
N TYR A 210 6.78 10.22 19.66
CA TYR A 210 7.55 9.00 19.89
C TYR A 210 8.84 9.29 20.66
N SER A 211 9.01 8.67 21.83
CA SER A 211 10.24 8.80 22.60
C SER A 211 11.26 7.77 22.18
N ARG A 212 12.33 8.21 21.50
CA ARG A 212 13.47 7.35 21.12
C ARG A 212 14.27 6.80 22.31
N LYS A 213 14.03 7.31 23.52
CA LYS A 213 14.67 6.84 24.75
C LYS A 213 13.98 5.63 25.36
N LEU A 214 12.72 5.40 24.97
CA LEU A 214 11.89 4.31 25.47
C LEU A 214 11.79 3.22 24.41
N SER A 215 11.58 1.98 24.85
CA SER A 215 11.25 0.90 23.93
C SER A 215 9.81 1.07 23.41
N MET A 216 9.44 0.38 22.33
CA MET A 216 8.04 0.32 21.89
C MET A 216 7.12 -0.35 22.91
N GLU A 217 7.64 -1.25 23.74
CA GLU A 217 6.87 -1.93 24.79
C GLU A 217 6.40 -0.96 25.88
N ASP A 218 7.17 0.09 26.15
CA ASP A 218 6.84 1.12 27.15
C ASP A 218 5.87 2.19 26.62
N GLN A 219 5.59 2.21 25.32
CA GLN A 219 4.75 3.21 24.66
C GLN A 219 3.72 2.61 23.71
N LEU A 220 3.20 1.42 24.04
CA LEU A 220 2.19 0.69 23.26
C LEU A 220 0.90 1.50 23.02
N PHE A 221 0.60 2.49 23.86
CA PHE A 221 -0.54 3.38 23.67
C PHE A 221 -0.53 4.10 22.31
N LEU A 222 0.65 4.30 21.70
CA LEU A 222 0.80 4.87 20.35
C LEU A 222 0.16 3.99 19.26
N MET A 223 0.04 2.68 19.48
CA MET A 223 -0.62 1.76 18.54
C MET A 223 -2.14 1.89 18.55
N GLY A 224 -2.69 2.52 19.61
CA GLY A 224 -4.12 2.57 19.87
C GLY A 224 -4.71 1.21 20.26
N ASN A 225 -6.04 1.13 20.26
CA ASN A 225 -6.81 -0.05 20.65
C ASN A 225 -7.09 -1.00 19.47
N ASP A 226 -6.87 -0.56 18.23
CA ASP A 226 -7.10 -1.35 17.01
C ASP A 226 -5.82 -1.38 16.14
N ILE A 227 -5.04 -2.44 16.34
CA ILE A 227 -3.80 -2.71 15.61
C ILE A 227 -4.08 -2.89 14.11
N GLY A 228 -5.20 -3.52 13.75
CA GLY A 228 -5.59 -3.73 12.36
C GLY A 228 -5.87 -2.42 11.62
N LEU A 229 -6.51 -1.46 12.28
CA LEU A 229 -6.71 -0.10 11.78
C LEU A 229 -5.39 0.66 11.63
N MET A 230 -4.50 0.61 12.63
CA MET A 230 -3.16 1.21 12.56
C MET A 230 -2.38 0.67 11.35
N VAL A 231 -2.30 -0.66 11.21
CA VAL A 231 -1.59 -1.31 10.09
C VAL A 231 -2.19 -0.89 8.75
N SER A 232 -3.53 -0.82 8.66
CA SER A 232 -4.22 -0.35 7.45
C SER A 232 -3.92 1.12 7.15
N GLY A 233 -3.84 1.96 8.18
CA GLY A 233 -3.41 3.36 8.07
C GLY A 233 -1.99 3.50 7.56
N LEU A 234 -1.04 2.74 8.13
CA LEU A 234 0.35 2.71 7.69
C LEU A 234 0.49 2.22 6.24
N CYS A 235 -0.24 1.16 5.84
CA CYS A 235 -0.30 0.72 4.45
C CYS A 235 -0.77 1.85 3.53
N ALA A 236 -1.87 2.54 3.89
CA ALA A 236 -2.38 3.68 3.12
C ALA A 236 -1.37 4.84 3.06
N ALA A 237 -0.60 5.06 4.13
CA ALA A 237 0.42 6.10 4.17
C ALA A 237 1.60 5.83 3.25
N VAL A 238 2.14 4.61 3.28
CA VAL A 238 3.26 4.22 2.43
C VAL A 238 2.86 4.17 0.95
N GLN A 239 1.56 3.98 0.66
CA GLN A 239 1.00 4.01 -0.69
C GLN A 239 0.41 5.38 -1.11
N ASP A 240 0.52 6.42 -0.28
CA ASP A 240 -0.07 7.74 -0.57
C ASP A 240 0.49 8.38 -1.85
N SER A 241 -0.25 9.29 -2.47
CA SER A 241 0.19 10.02 -3.67
C SER A 241 1.40 10.93 -3.39
N SER A 242 1.49 11.52 -2.19
CA SER A 242 2.53 12.43 -1.74
C SER A 242 3.78 11.72 -1.23
N VAL A 243 4.93 12.06 -1.81
CA VAL A 243 6.25 11.53 -1.39
C VAL A 243 6.57 11.89 0.07
N LEU A 244 6.10 13.05 0.56
CA LEU A 244 6.34 13.47 1.95
C LEU A 244 5.63 12.57 2.96
N VAL A 245 4.41 12.14 2.63
CA VAL A 245 3.64 11.19 3.45
C VAL A 245 4.35 9.84 3.47
N GLN A 246 4.76 9.34 2.30
CA GLN A 246 5.47 8.06 2.19
C GLN A 246 6.80 8.06 2.95
N ARG A 247 7.57 9.15 2.87
CA ARG A 247 8.81 9.33 3.64
C ARG A 247 8.54 9.24 5.14
N SER A 248 7.57 10.01 5.63
CA SER A 248 7.23 10.05 7.06
C SER A 248 6.72 8.70 7.55
N ALA A 249 5.94 7.98 6.72
CA ALA A 249 5.48 6.64 7.04
C ALA A 249 6.64 5.62 7.13
N LEU A 250 7.59 5.66 6.19
CA LEU A 250 8.78 4.82 6.26
C LEU A 250 9.67 5.17 7.45
N ASP A 251 9.81 6.46 7.79
CA ASP A 251 10.52 6.90 8.99
C ASP A 251 9.86 6.35 10.27
N LEU A 252 8.53 6.34 10.33
CA LEU A 252 7.79 5.73 11.43
C LEU A 252 7.99 4.20 11.48
N LEU A 253 7.92 3.51 10.34
CA LEU A 253 8.17 2.06 10.28
C LEU A 253 9.58 1.69 10.75
N MET A 254 10.61 2.44 10.35
CA MET A 254 11.98 2.21 10.81
C MET A 254 12.13 2.34 12.33
N VAL A 255 11.45 3.32 12.91
CA VAL A 255 11.60 3.64 14.34
C VAL A 255 10.70 2.77 15.23
N CYS A 256 9.45 2.55 14.82
CA CYS A 256 8.45 1.87 15.65
C CYS A 256 8.30 0.38 15.34
N PHE A 257 8.64 -0.06 14.13
CA PHE A 257 8.37 -1.42 13.65
C PHE A 257 9.56 -2.01 12.88
N PRO A 258 10.71 -2.24 13.54
CA PRO A 258 11.85 -2.94 12.92
C PRO A 258 11.45 -4.35 12.45
N MET A 259 12.23 -4.98 11.57
CA MET A 259 11.85 -6.27 10.95
C MET A 259 11.70 -7.37 12.00
N GLN A 260 12.45 -7.30 13.09
CA GLN A 260 12.40 -8.25 14.22
C GLN A 260 11.46 -7.81 15.36
N ASN A 261 10.49 -6.94 15.10
CA ASN A 261 9.56 -6.49 16.15
C ASN A 261 8.68 -7.64 16.69
N LYS A 262 8.25 -7.50 17.94
CA LYS A 262 7.38 -8.47 18.65
C LYS A 262 5.96 -7.97 18.85
N GLN A 263 5.72 -6.70 18.52
CA GLN A 263 4.46 -5.99 18.76
C GLN A 263 3.42 -6.33 17.69
N LEU A 264 3.86 -6.62 16.47
CA LEU A 264 2.98 -6.98 15.36
C LEU A 264 3.02 -8.48 15.08
N LEU A 265 1.89 -8.99 14.62
CA LEU A 265 1.81 -10.35 14.09
C LEU A 265 2.60 -10.41 12.77
N TYR A 266 3.15 -11.60 12.47
CA TYR A 266 3.83 -11.85 11.20
C TYR A 266 2.98 -11.44 9.99
N ALA A 267 1.67 -11.75 10.02
CA ALA A 267 0.74 -11.39 8.96
C ALA A 267 0.60 -9.87 8.76
N ASP A 268 0.65 -9.08 9.83
CA ASP A 268 0.59 -7.62 9.75
C ASP A 268 1.90 -7.04 9.19
N MET A 269 3.04 -7.61 9.58
CA MET A 269 4.33 -7.25 8.98
C MET A 269 4.39 -7.56 7.49
N VAL A 270 3.88 -8.72 7.05
CA VAL A 270 3.77 -9.05 5.62
C VAL A 270 2.91 -8.01 4.89
N ARG A 271 1.81 -7.54 5.47
CA ARG A 271 0.96 -6.48 4.88
C ARG A 271 1.72 -5.16 4.74
N LEU A 272 2.49 -4.75 5.76
CA LEU A 272 3.31 -3.54 5.72
C LEU A 272 4.41 -3.63 4.66
N VAL A 273 5.16 -4.74 4.62
CA VAL A 273 6.21 -4.97 3.61
C VAL A 273 5.62 -4.98 2.21
N THR A 274 4.49 -5.68 2.00
CA THR A 274 3.77 -5.70 0.73
C THR A 274 3.41 -4.29 0.25
N ALA A 275 2.88 -3.45 1.16
CA ALA A 275 2.56 -2.06 0.83
C ALA A 275 3.83 -1.25 0.53
N ALA A 276 4.89 -1.44 1.32
CA ALA A 276 6.13 -0.67 1.22
C ALA A 276 6.94 -0.94 -0.05
N LEU A 277 6.95 -2.17 -0.55
CA LEU A 277 7.61 -2.53 -1.81
C LEU A 277 7.10 -1.72 -3.00
N SER A 278 5.84 -1.28 -2.98
CA SER A 278 5.29 -0.45 -4.05
C SER A 278 6.00 0.90 -4.21
N THR A 279 6.68 1.40 -3.17
CA THR A 279 7.43 2.66 -3.23
C THR A 279 8.63 2.61 -4.18
N ILE A 280 9.22 1.43 -4.41
CA ILE A 280 10.34 1.24 -5.34
C ILE A 280 9.97 1.69 -6.76
N LEU A 281 8.72 1.45 -7.15
CA LEU A 281 8.23 1.75 -8.49
C LEU A 281 8.17 3.26 -8.79
N ARG A 282 8.24 4.12 -7.76
CA ARG A 282 8.31 5.58 -7.94
C ARG A 282 9.67 6.07 -8.40
N ARG A 283 10.73 5.25 -8.25
CA ARG A 283 12.12 5.63 -8.56
C ARG A 283 12.61 6.85 -7.78
N ASP A 284 12.07 7.09 -6.58
CA ASP A 284 12.55 8.13 -5.67
C ASP A 284 13.69 7.58 -4.81
N MET A 285 14.88 8.17 -4.94
CA MET A 285 16.08 7.71 -4.23
C MET A 285 15.94 7.79 -2.71
N SER A 286 15.17 8.74 -2.22
CA SER A 286 14.99 8.96 -0.80
C SER A 286 14.04 7.96 -0.16
N LEU A 287 12.98 7.57 -0.87
CA LEU A 287 12.11 6.45 -0.49
C LEU A 287 12.88 5.14 -0.53
N ASN A 288 13.60 4.89 -1.63
CA ASN A 288 14.40 3.68 -1.79
C ASN A 288 15.40 3.50 -0.66
N ARG A 289 16.15 4.56 -0.29
CA ARG A 289 17.10 4.51 0.83
C ARG A 289 16.41 4.11 2.13
N ARG A 290 15.27 4.72 2.47
CA ARG A 290 14.52 4.40 3.71
C ARG A 290 13.99 2.98 3.71
N LEU A 291 13.39 2.55 2.59
CA LEU A 291 12.88 1.19 2.46
C LEU A 291 13.99 0.16 2.63
N TYR A 292 15.13 0.34 1.97
CA TYR A 292 16.26 -0.59 2.09
C TYR A 292 16.88 -0.55 3.49
N SER A 293 17.02 0.63 4.11
CA SER A 293 17.43 0.74 5.51
C SER A 293 16.48 0.00 6.45
N TRP A 294 15.18 0.06 6.20
CA TRP A 294 14.18 -0.67 6.99
C TRP A 294 14.27 -2.20 6.79
N LEU A 295 14.37 -2.67 5.54
CA LEU A 295 14.45 -4.10 5.20
C LEU A 295 15.75 -4.76 5.69
N LEU A 296 16.86 -4.04 5.64
CA LEU A 296 18.19 -4.56 5.96
C LEU A 296 18.64 -4.23 7.39
N GLU A 297 17.83 -3.46 8.13
CA GLU A 297 18.15 -2.96 9.48
C GLU A 297 19.50 -2.20 9.52
N THR A 298 19.86 -1.52 8.43
CA THR A 298 21.08 -0.71 8.34
C THR A 298 20.78 0.74 8.66
N ASP A 299 21.58 1.36 9.54
CA ASP A 299 21.44 2.77 9.89
C ASP A 299 21.48 3.68 8.64
N PRO A 300 20.49 4.56 8.43
CA PRO A 300 20.45 5.40 7.24
C PRO A 300 21.67 6.34 7.17
N SER A 301 22.19 6.82 8.31
CA SER A 301 23.36 7.72 8.38
C SER A 301 24.65 7.11 7.84
N VAL A 302 24.79 5.77 7.84
CA VAL A 302 26.01 5.08 7.41
C VAL A 302 26.10 4.95 5.89
N SER A 303 24.99 5.04 5.15
CA SER A 303 24.99 4.92 3.68
C SER A 303 25.65 6.10 2.95
N LEU A 304 25.96 7.21 3.62
CA LEU A 304 26.65 8.36 3.01
C LEU A 304 28.17 8.28 3.08
N LEU A 305 28.73 7.32 3.85
CA LEU A 305 30.17 7.18 4.09
C LEU A 305 30.79 5.96 3.40
N GLN A 306 30.03 5.20 2.62
CA GLN A 306 30.57 4.11 1.80
C GLN A 306 30.80 4.59 0.35
N VAL A 307 31.70 5.56 0.22
CA VAL A 307 32.53 5.71 -0.98
C VAL A 307 33.91 5.25 -0.53
N ASP A 308 34.36 4.13 -1.11
CA ASP A 308 35.71 3.57 -1.00
C ASP A 308 36.30 3.40 0.41
N ASN A 309 36.06 2.25 1.02
CA ASN A 309 37.11 1.60 1.81
C ASN A 309 36.94 0.08 1.78
N SER A 310 37.81 -0.54 0.98
CA SER A 310 38.23 -1.93 1.12
C SER A 310 38.78 -2.19 2.53
N ASP A 311 38.58 -3.42 3.00
CA ASP A 311 39.24 -4.04 4.16
C ASP A 311 38.80 -3.57 5.56
N THR A 312 37.75 -4.20 6.07
CA THR A 312 37.85 -4.83 7.40
C THR A 312 37.19 -6.20 7.36
N GLY A 313 38.03 -7.24 7.42
CA GLY A 313 37.60 -8.61 7.51
C GLY A 313 36.81 -8.83 8.80
N ASN A 314 35.51 -9.04 8.66
CA ASN A 314 34.74 -9.82 9.60
C ASN A 314 33.92 -10.83 8.80
N ASN A 315 34.28 -12.10 8.94
CA ASN A 315 33.55 -13.24 8.41
C ASN A 315 32.14 -13.29 9.04
N HIS A 316 31.22 -12.46 8.56
CA HIS A 316 29.80 -12.72 8.71
C HIS A 316 29.44 -13.87 7.77
N THR A 317 29.56 -15.07 8.32
CA THR A 317 28.91 -16.27 7.77
C THR A 317 27.48 -15.92 7.32
N PRO A 318 27.07 -16.19 6.07
CA PRO A 318 25.70 -15.96 5.60
C PRO A 318 24.84 -17.14 6.06
N LYS A 319 24.61 -17.25 7.37
CA LYS A 319 23.74 -18.25 7.99
C LYS A 319 22.98 -17.65 9.16
N HIS A 320 22.06 -16.74 8.85
CA HIS A 320 20.77 -16.67 9.53
C HIS A 320 19.78 -16.10 8.51
N GLN A 321 18.80 -16.91 8.11
CA GLN A 321 17.58 -16.46 7.47
C GLN A 321 16.95 -15.42 8.40
N SER A 322 17.22 -14.14 8.16
CA SER A 322 16.56 -13.06 8.87
C SER A 322 15.07 -13.14 8.57
N VAL A 323 14.23 -12.99 9.59
CA VAL A 323 12.77 -12.87 9.46
C VAL A 323 12.39 -11.85 8.38
N ALA A 324 13.24 -10.83 8.15
CA ALA A 324 13.09 -9.86 7.07
C ALA A 324 13.01 -10.49 5.67
N TYR A 325 13.84 -11.50 5.37
CA TYR A 325 13.81 -12.19 4.07
C TYR A 325 12.58 -13.08 3.92
N ASP A 326 12.10 -13.70 5.00
CA ASP A 326 10.86 -14.49 4.98
C ASP A 326 9.65 -13.57 4.74
N LEU A 327 9.58 -12.44 5.46
CA LEU A 327 8.58 -11.40 5.25
C LEU A 327 8.60 -10.86 3.81
N LEU A 328 9.80 -10.62 3.26
CA LEU A 328 9.97 -10.16 1.89
C LEU A 328 9.51 -11.21 0.87
N ASN A 329 9.88 -12.47 1.05
CA ASN A 329 9.46 -13.57 0.18
C ASN A 329 7.93 -13.70 0.18
N ASP A 330 7.29 -13.67 1.34
CA ASP A 330 5.83 -13.79 1.44
C ASP A 330 5.11 -12.56 0.88
N ALA A 331 5.65 -11.36 1.09
CA ALA A 331 5.14 -10.14 0.46
C ALA A 331 5.22 -10.21 -1.07
N LEU A 332 6.33 -10.69 -1.64
CA LEU A 332 6.49 -10.87 -3.08
C LEU A 332 5.51 -11.90 -3.64
N LYS A 333 5.29 -13.02 -2.94
CA LYS A 333 4.27 -14.02 -3.32
C LYS A 333 2.87 -13.41 -3.36
N ILE A 334 2.50 -12.55 -2.41
CA ILE A 334 1.21 -11.86 -2.41
C ILE A 334 1.09 -10.93 -3.62
N ILE A 335 2.13 -10.14 -3.92
CA ILE A 335 2.16 -9.24 -5.08
C ILE A 335 1.99 -10.02 -6.38
N LEU A 336 2.76 -11.10 -6.54
CA LEU A 336 2.73 -12.00 -7.69
C LEU A 336 1.35 -12.68 -7.84
N LYS A 337 0.78 -13.20 -6.75
CA LYS A 337 -0.55 -13.82 -6.74
C LYS A 337 -1.63 -12.84 -7.17
N LYS A 338 -1.64 -11.64 -6.61
CA LYS A 338 -2.59 -10.59 -6.98
C LYS A 338 -2.51 -10.25 -8.48
N CYS A 339 -1.29 -10.01 -8.97
CA CYS A 339 -1.03 -9.71 -10.38
C CYS A 339 -1.53 -10.80 -11.33
N SER A 340 -1.45 -12.08 -10.95
CA SER A 340 -1.86 -13.20 -11.82
C SER A 340 -3.35 -13.21 -12.18
N THR A 341 -4.16 -12.44 -11.44
CA THR A 341 -5.62 -12.36 -11.61
C THR A 341 -6.12 -11.00 -12.08
N GLU A 342 -5.23 -10.04 -12.34
CA GLU A 342 -5.61 -8.67 -12.74
C GLU A 342 -5.74 -8.52 -14.26
N ILE A 343 -6.77 -7.77 -14.68
CA ILE A 343 -7.01 -7.34 -16.06
C ILE A 343 -7.28 -5.84 -16.05
N PRO A 344 -6.54 -5.01 -16.82
CA PRO A 344 -5.44 -5.38 -17.72
C PRO A 344 -4.22 -5.97 -17.00
N LEU A 345 -3.38 -6.70 -17.74
CA LEU A 345 -2.17 -7.36 -17.21
C LEU A 345 -1.25 -6.35 -16.50
N ASP A 346 -0.95 -6.58 -15.22
CA ASP A 346 -0.04 -5.74 -14.45
C ASP A 346 1.43 -6.14 -14.68
N VAL A 347 2.26 -5.16 -15.05
CA VAL A 347 3.71 -5.36 -15.28
C VAL A 347 4.56 -4.89 -14.10
N LYS A 348 3.95 -4.27 -13.09
CA LYS A 348 4.64 -3.72 -11.91
C LYS A 348 5.47 -4.75 -11.15
N PRO A 349 5.02 -6.01 -10.93
CA PRO A 349 5.82 -6.98 -10.18
C PRO A 349 7.17 -7.27 -10.84
N TYR A 350 7.23 -7.34 -12.17
CA TYR A 350 8.47 -7.58 -12.90
C TYR A 350 9.43 -6.40 -12.75
N ARG A 351 8.94 -5.16 -12.85
CA ARG A 351 9.75 -3.94 -12.64
C ARG A 351 10.27 -3.82 -11.21
N LEU A 352 9.44 -4.23 -10.24
CA LEU A 352 9.82 -4.32 -8.83
C LEU A 352 10.96 -5.33 -8.64
N LEU A 353 10.81 -6.55 -9.15
CA LEU A 353 11.81 -7.60 -9.05
C LEU A 353 13.12 -7.22 -9.75
N THR A 354 13.07 -6.54 -10.91
CA THR A 354 14.28 -6.01 -11.58
C THR A 354 15.07 -5.12 -10.61
N SER A 355 14.37 -4.20 -9.94
CA SER A 355 15.00 -3.26 -9.00
C SER A 355 15.53 -3.94 -7.73
N LEU A 356 14.88 -5.02 -7.28
CA LEU A 356 15.31 -5.79 -6.10
C LEU A 356 16.49 -6.71 -6.41
N PHE A 357 16.53 -7.32 -7.59
CA PHE A 357 17.61 -8.21 -8.01
C PHE A 357 18.92 -7.46 -8.25
N ASP A 358 18.84 -6.20 -8.69
CA ASP A 358 20.00 -5.31 -8.79
C ASP A 358 20.64 -4.97 -7.42
N LYS A 359 19.97 -5.26 -6.30
CA LYS A 359 20.53 -5.02 -4.96
C LYS A 359 21.34 -6.24 -4.47
N PRO A 360 22.66 -6.11 -4.24
CA PRO A 360 23.52 -7.26 -3.93
C PRO A 360 23.19 -7.94 -2.60
N GLN A 361 22.61 -7.21 -1.65
CA GLN A 361 22.21 -7.72 -0.32
C GLN A 361 20.84 -8.42 -0.33
N ILE A 362 20.05 -8.24 -1.40
CA ILE A 362 18.69 -8.76 -1.51
C ILE A 362 18.61 -9.79 -2.63
N GLY A 363 18.95 -9.39 -3.86
CA GLY A 363 18.78 -10.19 -5.08
C GLY A 363 19.24 -11.64 -4.94
N PRO A 364 20.54 -11.90 -4.69
CA PRO A 364 21.05 -13.28 -4.57
C PRO A 364 20.38 -14.11 -3.47
N VAL A 365 19.87 -13.49 -2.41
CA VAL A 365 19.26 -14.17 -1.26
C VAL A 365 17.83 -14.64 -1.56
N ILE A 366 17.05 -13.81 -2.26
CA ILE A 366 15.63 -14.09 -2.56
C ILE A 366 15.40 -14.74 -3.93
N LEU A 367 16.40 -14.74 -4.80
CA LEU A 367 16.26 -15.18 -6.19
C LEU A 367 15.82 -16.66 -6.27
N ASP A 368 16.55 -17.55 -5.60
CA ASP A 368 16.27 -18.99 -5.60
C ASP A 368 14.89 -19.32 -4.99
N SER A 369 14.35 -18.50 -4.07
CA SER A 369 13.07 -18.73 -3.40
C SER A 369 11.86 -18.22 -4.18
N VAL A 370 12.03 -17.21 -5.03
CA VAL A 370 10.92 -16.53 -5.73
C VAL A 370 10.86 -16.88 -7.22
N LEU A 371 11.97 -17.31 -7.84
CA LEU A 371 12.06 -17.43 -9.30
C LEU A 371 11.03 -18.40 -9.92
N TYR A 372 10.75 -19.56 -9.31
CA TYR A 372 9.68 -20.44 -9.82
C TYR A 372 8.29 -19.80 -9.70
N ASP A 373 8.04 -18.98 -8.67
CA ASP A 373 6.78 -18.25 -8.52
C ASP A 373 6.67 -17.11 -9.56
N VAL A 374 7.79 -16.54 -10.01
CA VAL A 374 7.82 -15.63 -11.18
C VAL A 374 7.38 -16.36 -12.44
N PHE A 375 7.88 -17.58 -12.67
CA PHE A 375 7.48 -18.40 -13.83
C PHE A 375 5.99 -18.75 -13.77
N ARG A 376 5.50 -19.19 -12.61
CA ARG A 376 4.06 -19.44 -12.38
C ARG A 376 3.23 -18.20 -12.68
N THR A 377 3.63 -17.06 -12.15
CA THR A 377 2.91 -15.79 -12.33
C THR A 377 2.84 -15.39 -13.80
N LEU A 378 3.93 -15.55 -14.55
CA LEU A 378 3.98 -15.23 -15.97
C LEU A 378 3.02 -16.10 -16.78
N TYR A 379 3.02 -17.41 -16.51
CA TYR A 379 2.11 -18.34 -17.18
C TYR A 379 0.65 -18.09 -16.79
N LEU A 380 0.36 -18.00 -15.48
CA LEU A 380 -1.01 -17.86 -14.96
C LEU A 380 -1.65 -16.53 -15.39
N SER A 381 -0.89 -15.44 -15.43
CA SER A 381 -1.34 -14.15 -15.96
C SER A 381 -1.79 -14.28 -17.42
N CYS A 382 -0.98 -14.92 -18.26
CA CYS A 382 -1.30 -15.14 -19.66
C CYS A 382 -2.52 -16.06 -19.85
N LEU A 383 -2.60 -17.14 -19.06
CA LEU A 383 -3.73 -18.06 -19.09
C LEU A 383 -5.03 -17.38 -18.63
N HIS A 384 -4.97 -16.55 -17.59
CA HIS A 384 -6.12 -15.79 -17.10
C HIS A 384 -6.64 -14.81 -18.16
N GLN A 385 -5.73 -14.10 -18.84
CA GLN A 385 -6.07 -13.22 -19.96
C GLN A 385 -6.70 -13.97 -21.14
N GLN A 386 -6.22 -15.19 -21.45
CA GLN A 386 -6.81 -16.06 -22.47
C GLN A 386 -8.24 -16.46 -22.09
N ARG A 387 -8.44 -16.93 -20.85
CA ARG A 387 -9.75 -17.34 -20.33
C ARG A 387 -10.75 -16.19 -20.33
N HIS A 388 -10.34 -15.00 -19.89
CA HIS A 388 -11.21 -13.83 -19.88
C HIS A 388 -11.67 -13.43 -21.29
N ARG A 389 -10.76 -13.43 -22.27
CA ARG A 389 -11.12 -13.15 -23.67
C ARG A 389 -12.01 -14.24 -24.28
N SER A 390 -11.71 -15.51 -24.07
CA SER A 390 -12.54 -16.63 -24.55
C SER A 390 -13.93 -16.65 -23.90
N SER A 391 -14.05 -16.22 -22.64
CA SER A 391 -15.35 -16.05 -21.98
C SER A 391 -16.13 -14.89 -22.55
N SER A 392 -15.49 -13.73 -22.78
CA SER A 392 -16.14 -12.55 -23.38
C SER A 392 -16.70 -12.81 -24.77
N VAL A 393 -16.05 -13.66 -25.58
CA VAL A 393 -16.53 -14.05 -26.91
C VAL A 393 -17.73 -15.00 -26.84
N ARG A 394 -17.78 -15.89 -25.82
CA ARG A 394 -18.90 -16.82 -25.62
C ARG A 394 -20.22 -16.15 -25.24
N CYS A 395 -20.18 -14.99 -24.56
CA CYS A 395 -21.40 -14.24 -24.17
C CYS A 395 -22.19 -13.66 -25.36
N VAL A 396 -21.65 -13.70 -26.57
CA VAL A 396 -22.21 -13.04 -27.77
C VAL A 396 -22.94 -14.01 -28.70
N SER A 397 -22.92 -15.33 -28.44
CA SER A 397 -23.60 -16.30 -29.31
C SER A 397 -25.05 -16.53 -28.86
N PHE A 398 -26.02 -15.94 -29.57
CA PHE A 398 -27.46 -16.10 -29.34
C PHE A 398 -28.06 -17.36 -30.01
N ASN A 399 -27.27 -18.15 -30.75
CA ASN A 399 -27.74 -19.36 -31.40
C ASN A 399 -27.08 -20.60 -30.76
N GLY A 400 -27.92 -21.41 -30.10
CA GLY A 400 -27.52 -22.51 -29.22
C GLY A 400 -26.94 -23.73 -29.93
N ASP A 401 -25.66 -23.66 -30.31
CA ASP A 401 -24.86 -24.85 -30.61
C ASP A 401 -24.00 -25.24 -29.40
N LEU A 402 -24.54 -26.16 -28.58
CA LEU A 402 -23.87 -26.77 -27.42
C LEU A 402 -22.66 -27.67 -27.78
N THR A 403 -22.35 -27.84 -29.05
CA THR A 403 -21.27 -28.72 -29.55
C THR A 403 -19.89 -28.03 -29.61
N SER A 404 -19.83 -26.71 -29.37
CA SER A 404 -18.59 -25.92 -29.29
C SER A 404 -17.94 -25.92 -27.89
N LEU A 405 -18.50 -26.65 -26.92
CA LEU A 405 -18.03 -26.80 -25.54
C LEU A 405 -16.86 -27.79 -25.35
N LYS A 406 -16.11 -28.13 -26.40
CA LYS A 406 -14.95 -29.05 -26.27
C LYS A 406 -13.70 -28.33 -25.74
N ASN A 407 -13.56 -28.33 -24.41
CA ASN A 407 -12.36 -28.60 -23.60
C ASN A 407 -10.94 -28.33 -24.15
N GLU A 408 -10.67 -27.21 -24.82
CA GLU A 408 -9.29 -26.68 -25.00
C GLU A 408 -8.98 -25.47 -24.09
N ASP A 409 -9.80 -25.21 -23.06
CA ASP A 409 -9.66 -24.06 -22.15
C ASP A 409 -8.55 -24.21 -21.07
N GLY A 410 -7.78 -25.31 -21.14
CA GLY A 410 -6.76 -25.68 -20.14
C GLY A 410 -5.33 -25.22 -20.46
N ALA A 411 -4.97 -25.10 -21.74
CA ALA A 411 -3.59 -24.87 -22.17
C ALA A 411 -3.41 -23.49 -22.81
N LEU A 412 -2.28 -22.85 -22.52
CA LEU A 412 -1.93 -21.53 -23.04
C LEU A 412 -1.41 -21.62 -24.48
N SER A 413 -2.02 -20.88 -25.41
CA SER A 413 -1.59 -20.88 -26.82
C SER A 413 -0.45 -19.88 -27.06
N LYS A 414 0.63 -20.32 -27.72
CA LYS A 414 1.76 -19.47 -28.11
C LYS A 414 1.32 -18.25 -28.93
N GLN A 415 0.47 -18.45 -29.93
CA GLN A 415 -0.04 -17.37 -30.79
C GLN A 415 -0.81 -16.31 -29.98
N PHE A 416 -1.54 -16.75 -28.94
CA PHE A 416 -2.25 -15.85 -28.05
C PHE A 416 -1.27 -14.97 -27.25
N VAL A 417 -0.26 -15.58 -26.63
CA VAL A 417 0.74 -14.86 -25.82
C VAL A 417 1.46 -13.80 -26.65
N THR A 418 1.94 -14.16 -27.84
CA THR A 418 2.66 -13.24 -28.74
C THR A 418 1.80 -12.05 -29.17
N LYS A 419 0.47 -12.19 -29.21
CA LYS A 419 -0.43 -11.12 -29.66
C LYS A 419 -1.00 -10.29 -28.51
N HIS A 420 -1.28 -10.90 -27.36
CA HIS A 420 -2.10 -10.30 -26.31
C HIS A 420 -1.36 -10.08 -24.98
N CYS A 421 -0.14 -10.58 -24.84
CA CYS A 421 0.66 -10.47 -23.62
C CYS A 421 2.03 -9.80 -23.85
N GLN A 422 2.21 -9.08 -24.96
CA GLN A 422 3.50 -8.53 -25.40
C GLN A 422 4.19 -7.64 -24.35
N GLU A 423 3.46 -6.72 -23.72
CA GLU A 423 4.05 -5.81 -22.73
C GLU A 423 4.53 -6.56 -21.49
N LEU A 424 3.76 -7.56 -21.04
CA LEU A 424 4.13 -8.44 -19.95
C LEU A 424 5.41 -9.22 -20.28
N MET A 425 5.47 -9.83 -21.49
CA MET A 425 6.66 -10.56 -21.95
C MET A 425 7.89 -9.66 -22.00
N LYS A 426 7.74 -8.42 -22.47
CA LYS A 426 8.84 -7.45 -22.51
C LYS A 426 9.40 -7.13 -21.12
N ASN A 427 8.55 -6.92 -20.12
CA ASN A 427 9.00 -6.63 -18.75
C ASN A 427 9.59 -7.90 -18.07
N ALA A 428 9.03 -9.08 -18.36
CA ALA A 428 9.60 -10.34 -17.87
C ALA A 428 10.99 -10.62 -18.48
N ASN A 429 11.17 -10.39 -19.78
CA ASN A 429 12.48 -10.54 -20.42
C ASN A 429 13.49 -9.47 -19.94
N LEU A 430 13.05 -8.26 -19.61
CA LEU A 430 13.92 -7.26 -18.95
C LEU A 430 14.42 -7.77 -17.59
N LEU A 431 13.54 -8.37 -16.78
CA LEU A 431 13.93 -9.03 -15.54
C LEU A 431 14.93 -10.16 -15.79
N PHE A 432 14.64 -11.06 -16.74
CA PHE A 432 15.53 -12.19 -17.03
C PHE A 432 16.91 -11.75 -17.53
N ASN A 433 17.01 -10.63 -18.24
CA ASN A 433 18.28 -10.06 -18.69
C ASN A 433 19.13 -9.45 -17.57
N THR A 434 18.58 -9.23 -16.36
CA THR A 434 19.40 -8.87 -15.19
C THR A 434 20.20 -10.06 -14.67
N LEU A 435 19.79 -11.28 -15.01
CA LEU A 435 20.44 -12.52 -14.62
C LEU A 435 21.48 -12.92 -15.68
N GLN A 436 22.45 -13.75 -15.27
CA GLN A 436 23.36 -14.37 -16.24
C GLN A 436 22.58 -15.30 -17.18
N SER A 437 22.89 -15.28 -18.47
CA SER A 437 22.10 -15.99 -19.51
C SER A 437 21.91 -17.49 -19.26
N TYR A 438 22.83 -18.14 -18.52
CA TYR A 438 22.75 -19.56 -18.17
C TYR A 438 21.96 -19.84 -16.87
N TYR A 439 21.72 -18.82 -16.05
CA TYR A 439 21.23 -19.01 -14.68
C TYR A 439 19.82 -19.59 -14.65
N ILE A 440 18.88 -19.08 -15.45
CA ILE A 440 17.49 -19.58 -15.52
C ILE A 440 17.45 -21.07 -15.81
N TRP A 441 18.26 -21.52 -16.78
CA TRP A 441 18.28 -22.91 -17.23
C TRP A 441 19.00 -23.82 -16.23
N SER A 442 20.09 -23.36 -15.62
CA SER A 442 20.76 -24.06 -14.51
C SER A 442 19.84 -24.19 -13.28
N TYR A 443 19.04 -23.17 -13.01
CA TYR A 443 18.03 -23.21 -11.95
C TYR A 443 16.92 -24.22 -12.26
N ILE A 444 16.42 -24.27 -13.50
CA ILE A 444 15.46 -25.29 -13.95
C ILE A 444 16.05 -26.69 -13.84
N GLU A 445 17.31 -26.89 -14.21
CA GLU A 445 18.03 -28.16 -14.03
C GLU A 445 17.99 -28.60 -12.56
N LYS A 446 18.37 -27.70 -11.63
CA LYS A 446 18.35 -27.96 -10.19
C LYS A 446 16.94 -28.31 -9.71
N LEU A 447 15.93 -27.52 -10.09
CA LEU A 447 14.53 -27.79 -9.75
C LEU A 447 14.06 -29.16 -10.24
N TYR A 448 14.39 -29.53 -11.48
CA TYR A 448 13.99 -30.79 -12.08
C TYR A 448 14.63 -31.97 -11.34
N VAL A 449 15.94 -31.90 -11.09
CA VAL A 449 16.66 -32.95 -10.35
C VAL A 449 16.10 -33.11 -8.94
N ASP A 450 15.84 -32.02 -8.24
CA ASP A 450 15.31 -32.06 -6.87
C ASP A 450 13.85 -32.54 -6.84
N ALA A 451 13.03 -32.22 -7.85
CA ALA A 451 11.67 -32.74 -8.00
C ALA A 451 11.67 -34.26 -8.24
N VAL A 452 12.56 -34.76 -9.10
CA VAL A 452 12.72 -36.20 -9.35
C VAL A 452 13.25 -36.93 -8.12
N ARG A 453 14.19 -36.35 -7.36
CA ARG A 453 14.67 -36.95 -6.10
C ARG A 453 13.57 -37.04 -5.03
N ASN A 454 12.73 -36.02 -4.93
CA ASN A 454 11.66 -35.94 -3.94
C ASN A 454 10.32 -36.53 -4.42
N ILE A 455 10.33 -37.24 -5.55
CA ILE A 455 9.12 -37.69 -6.24
C ILE A 455 8.25 -38.61 -5.37
N LYS A 456 8.85 -39.40 -4.47
CA LYS A 456 8.15 -40.27 -3.51
C LYS A 456 7.25 -39.50 -2.53
N ASN A 457 7.58 -38.24 -2.25
CA ASN A 457 6.85 -37.39 -1.32
C ASN A 457 5.73 -36.58 -2.02
N CYS A 458 5.59 -36.69 -3.34
CA CYS A 458 4.59 -35.95 -4.10
C CYS A 458 3.22 -36.63 -4.04
N LYS A 459 2.23 -35.96 -3.43
CA LYS A 459 0.87 -36.50 -3.24
C LYS A 459 0.00 -36.49 -4.52
N PHE A 460 0.37 -35.72 -5.55
CA PHE A 460 -0.46 -35.48 -6.73
C PHE A 460 0.34 -35.64 -8.03
N ARG A 461 0.80 -36.86 -8.31
CA ARG A 461 1.65 -37.19 -9.47
C ARG A 461 0.95 -37.18 -10.83
N ASP A 462 -0.38 -37.27 -10.86
CA ASP A 462 -1.14 -37.40 -12.12
C ASP A 462 -1.82 -36.10 -12.57
N LYS A 463 -1.68 -35.00 -11.82
CA LYS A 463 -2.26 -33.71 -12.21
C LYS A 463 -1.28 -32.97 -13.10
N CYS A 464 -1.62 -32.75 -14.37
CA CYS A 464 -0.84 -31.90 -15.28
C CYS A 464 -1.37 -30.46 -15.22
N HIS A 465 -0.89 -29.68 -14.25
CA HIS A 465 -1.33 -28.28 -14.06
C HIS A 465 -0.26 -27.42 -13.37
N ILE A 466 -0.36 -26.11 -13.52
CA ILE A 466 0.48 -25.18 -12.77
C ILE A 466 -0.19 -24.90 -11.43
N ASN A 467 0.58 -25.04 -10.35
CA ASN A 467 0.09 -24.80 -9.00
C ASN A 467 -0.09 -23.29 -8.75
N GLU A 468 -0.83 -22.96 -7.70
CA GLU A 468 -0.94 -21.58 -7.25
C GLU A 468 0.41 -21.03 -6.77
N ILE A 469 0.58 -19.72 -6.89
CA ILE A 469 1.76 -19.01 -6.41
C ILE A 469 1.88 -19.16 -4.90
N GLY A 470 3.07 -19.53 -4.43
CA GLY A 470 3.38 -19.72 -3.01
C GLY A 470 3.11 -21.12 -2.44
N THR A 471 2.73 -22.12 -3.26
CA THR A 471 2.51 -23.50 -2.79
C THR A 471 3.80 -24.32 -2.59
N GLY A 472 4.97 -23.68 -2.68
CA GLY A 472 6.27 -24.34 -2.58
C GLY A 472 6.84 -24.80 -3.93
N PRO A 473 7.93 -25.60 -3.92
CA PRO A 473 8.68 -25.95 -5.13
C PRO A 473 7.82 -26.74 -6.13
N PRO A 474 8.02 -26.53 -7.45
CA PRO A 474 7.25 -27.22 -8.48
C PRO A 474 7.63 -28.70 -8.61
N TYR A 475 6.67 -29.52 -9.02
CA TYR A 475 6.86 -30.95 -9.30
C TYR A 475 7.20 -31.18 -10.78
N VAL A 476 7.60 -32.41 -11.15
CA VAL A 476 8.16 -32.72 -12.47
C VAL A 476 7.29 -32.24 -13.64
N LEU A 477 5.98 -32.52 -13.63
CA LEU A 477 5.09 -32.11 -14.73
C LEU A 477 4.94 -30.58 -14.81
N GLU A 478 4.82 -29.91 -13.67
CA GLU A 478 4.76 -28.45 -13.62
C GLU A 478 6.04 -27.81 -14.17
N ILE A 479 7.21 -28.37 -13.83
CA ILE A 479 8.49 -27.93 -14.41
C ILE A 479 8.50 -28.12 -15.92
N CYS A 480 7.94 -29.22 -16.44
CA CYS A 480 7.85 -29.45 -17.88
C CYS A 480 7.01 -28.38 -18.60
N ILE A 481 5.81 -28.07 -18.06
CA ILE A 481 4.93 -27.04 -18.62
C ILE A 481 5.60 -25.66 -18.59
N LEU A 482 6.19 -25.28 -17.45
CA LEU A 482 6.85 -23.98 -17.29
C LEU A 482 8.08 -23.86 -18.19
N THR A 483 8.87 -24.92 -18.32
CA THR A 483 10.08 -24.91 -19.17
C THR A 483 9.71 -24.80 -20.65
N ASP A 484 8.71 -25.56 -21.13
CA ASP A 484 8.24 -25.46 -22.52
C ASP A 484 7.74 -24.05 -22.85
N PHE A 485 6.98 -23.45 -21.93
CA PHE A 485 6.52 -22.07 -22.04
C PHE A 485 7.68 -21.05 -22.10
N LEU A 486 8.69 -21.21 -21.24
CA LEU A 486 9.85 -20.31 -21.20
C LEU A 486 10.73 -20.43 -22.45
N LEU A 487 10.86 -21.63 -23.05
CA LEU A 487 11.56 -21.85 -24.33
C LEU A 487 10.95 -21.04 -25.49
N ASP A 488 9.67 -20.69 -25.40
CA ASP A 488 8.98 -19.88 -26.41
C ASP A 488 9.05 -18.37 -26.17
N ILE A 489 9.29 -17.94 -24.92
CA ILE A 489 9.27 -16.52 -24.52
C ILE A 489 10.67 -15.91 -24.43
N ILE A 490 11.63 -16.67 -23.93
CA ILE A 490 13.00 -16.22 -23.76
C ILE A 490 13.69 -16.33 -25.13
N PRO A 491 14.23 -15.23 -25.68
CA PRO A 491 14.91 -15.24 -26.98
C PRO A 491 16.32 -15.83 -26.84
N ILE A 492 16.40 -17.16 -26.75
CA ILE A 492 17.67 -17.89 -26.54
C ILE A 492 18.64 -17.66 -27.72
N GLU A 493 18.13 -17.38 -28.92
CA GLU A 493 18.95 -17.10 -30.10
C GLU A 493 19.77 -15.80 -29.97
N SER A 494 19.46 -14.95 -28.99
CA SER A 494 20.22 -13.71 -28.71
C SER A 494 21.44 -13.91 -27.82
N TYR A 495 21.66 -15.11 -27.28
CA TYR A 495 22.78 -15.37 -26.39
C TYR A 495 24.10 -15.56 -27.15
N THR A 496 25.22 -15.12 -26.57
CA THR A 496 26.57 -15.19 -27.17
C THR A 496 27.07 -16.63 -27.32
N GLU A 497 28.03 -16.89 -28.22
CA GLU A 497 28.56 -18.26 -28.49
C GLU A 497 29.01 -19.03 -27.23
N SER A 498 29.45 -18.33 -26.17
CA SER A 498 29.79 -18.89 -24.85
C SER A 498 28.64 -19.58 -24.12
N THR A 499 27.40 -19.47 -24.61
CA THR A 499 26.17 -20.02 -24.04
C THR A 499 25.58 -21.19 -24.84
N SER A 500 26.25 -21.60 -25.91
CA SER A 500 25.85 -22.71 -26.81
C SER A 500 25.62 -24.05 -26.09
N ASN A 501 26.26 -24.25 -24.93
CA ASN A 501 26.15 -25.47 -24.14
C ASN A 501 25.00 -25.49 -23.11
N ILE A 502 24.24 -24.40 -22.97
CA ILE A 502 23.17 -24.32 -21.94
C ILE A 502 22.07 -25.37 -22.20
N LEU A 503 21.43 -25.32 -23.37
CA LEU A 503 20.34 -26.24 -23.72
C LEU A 503 20.81 -27.70 -23.84
N PRO A 504 21.97 -28.01 -24.44
CA PRO A 504 22.56 -29.35 -24.39
C PRO A 504 22.80 -29.85 -22.95
N SER A 505 23.27 -29.00 -22.05
CA SER A 505 23.46 -29.36 -20.63
C SER A 505 22.12 -29.68 -19.97
N LEU A 506 21.12 -28.81 -20.12
CA LEU A 506 19.79 -29.02 -19.58
C LEU A 506 19.18 -30.34 -20.08
N PHE A 507 19.24 -30.60 -21.39
CA PHE A 507 18.80 -31.85 -21.99
C PHE A 507 19.49 -33.06 -21.36
N THR A 508 20.82 -33.04 -21.29
CA THR A 508 21.62 -34.17 -20.76
C THR A 508 21.27 -34.44 -19.30
N LYS A 509 21.02 -33.40 -18.52
CA LYS A 509 20.70 -33.50 -17.10
C LYS A 509 19.29 -34.02 -16.85
N ILE A 510 18.31 -33.59 -17.63
CA ILE A 510 16.95 -34.15 -17.61
C ILE A 510 16.99 -35.64 -17.93
N VAL A 511 17.68 -36.03 -19.02
CA VAL A 511 17.81 -37.45 -19.43
C VAL A 511 18.55 -38.28 -18.37
N SER A 512 19.61 -37.74 -17.77
CA SER A 512 20.37 -38.41 -16.70
C SER A 512 19.52 -38.61 -15.44
N ALA A 513 18.75 -37.59 -15.04
CA ALA A 513 17.83 -37.67 -13.91
C ALA A 513 16.70 -38.69 -14.14
N LEU A 514 16.12 -38.70 -15.35
CA LEU A 514 15.13 -39.71 -15.78
C LEU A 514 15.72 -41.12 -15.72
N ARG A 515 16.88 -41.34 -16.35
CA ARG A 515 17.55 -42.65 -16.40
C ARG A 515 17.83 -43.18 -15.00
N SER A 516 18.31 -42.32 -14.10
CA SER A 516 18.70 -42.72 -12.74
C SER A 516 17.51 -43.04 -11.85
N ASN A 517 16.29 -42.58 -12.18
CA ASN A 517 15.09 -42.72 -11.37
C ASN A 517 13.91 -43.35 -12.13
N ILE A 518 14.17 -44.05 -13.23
CA ILE A 518 13.13 -44.57 -14.13
C ILE A 518 12.16 -45.53 -13.45
N ALA A 519 12.62 -46.24 -12.42
CA ALA A 519 11.79 -47.16 -11.64
C ALA A 519 10.76 -46.45 -10.73
N GLU A 520 10.97 -45.17 -10.44
CA GLU A 520 10.17 -44.39 -9.49
C GLU A 520 9.22 -43.40 -10.18
N LEU A 521 9.36 -43.22 -11.50
CA LEU A 521 8.57 -42.31 -12.34
C LEU A 521 7.36 -43.05 -12.94
N ASN A 522 6.22 -42.38 -13.07
CA ASN A 522 5.07 -42.92 -13.80
C ASN A 522 5.20 -42.67 -15.32
N ASP A 523 4.36 -43.37 -16.11
CA ASP A 523 4.36 -43.26 -17.57
C ASP A 523 4.12 -41.82 -18.06
N HIS A 524 3.28 -41.06 -17.35
CA HIS A 524 2.94 -39.69 -17.70
C HIS A 524 4.12 -38.72 -17.50
N GLU A 525 4.84 -38.83 -16.38
CA GLU A 525 6.05 -38.08 -16.05
C GLU A 525 7.16 -38.36 -17.06
N ILE A 526 7.37 -39.63 -17.41
CA ILE A 526 8.34 -40.02 -18.44
C ILE A 526 7.94 -39.40 -19.79
N THR A 527 6.69 -39.58 -20.21
CA THR A 527 6.21 -39.08 -21.50
C THR A 527 6.33 -37.57 -21.62
N GLN A 528 5.87 -36.80 -20.61
CA GLN A 528 5.96 -35.34 -20.62
C GLN A 528 7.41 -34.85 -20.60
N SER A 529 8.28 -35.52 -19.85
CA SER A 529 9.70 -35.15 -19.80
C SER A 529 10.42 -35.43 -21.13
N LEU A 530 10.08 -36.53 -21.83
CA LEU A 530 10.59 -36.82 -23.17
C LEU A 530 10.05 -35.85 -24.23
N GLN A 531 8.80 -35.42 -24.11
CA GLN A 531 8.23 -34.35 -24.94
C GLN A 531 9.00 -33.04 -24.73
N LEU A 532 9.28 -32.66 -23.49
CA LEU A 532 10.12 -31.52 -23.17
C LEU A 532 11.52 -31.65 -23.78
N CYS A 533 12.16 -32.82 -23.65
CA CYS A 533 13.46 -33.10 -24.27
C CYS A 533 13.42 -32.88 -25.79
N THR A 534 12.37 -33.33 -26.46
CA THR A 534 12.17 -33.11 -27.91
C THR A 534 12.07 -31.62 -28.24
N ARG A 535 11.37 -30.85 -27.41
CA ARG A 535 11.25 -29.39 -27.54
C ARG A 535 12.58 -28.68 -27.33
N ILE A 536 13.35 -29.07 -26.30
CA ILE A 536 14.70 -28.54 -26.06
C ILE A 536 15.60 -28.82 -27.27
N LEU A 537 15.63 -30.05 -27.79
CA LEU A 537 16.41 -30.41 -28.97
C LEU A 537 16.04 -29.55 -30.19
N SER A 538 14.76 -29.26 -30.40
CA SER A 538 14.30 -28.41 -31.52
C SER A 538 14.80 -26.96 -31.44
N LYS A 539 15.25 -26.52 -30.26
CA LYS A 539 15.77 -25.17 -30.01
C LYS A 539 17.30 -25.10 -29.99
N ILE A 540 17.99 -26.24 -29.99
CA ILE A 540 19.46 -26.27 -30.06
C ILE A 540 19.87 -25.96 -31.50
N GLN A 541 20.57 -24.84 -31.69
CA GLN A 541 21.17 -24.52 -32.99
C GLN A 541 22.48 -25.31 -33.16
N PRO A 542 22.72 -25.90 -34.35
CA PRO A 542 24.00 -26.55 -34.63
C PRO A 542 25.11 -25.49 -34.66
N VAL A 543 26.17 -25.68 -33.88
CA VAL A 543 27.36 -24.82 -33.91
C VAL A 543 27.99 -24.94 -35.30
N ALA A 544 27.99 -23.85 -36.07
CA ALA A 544 28.74 -23.80 -37.32
C ALA A 544 30.23 -23.89 -36.97
N LEU A 545 30.85 -25.05 -37.24
CA LEU A 545 32.30 -25.20 -37.16
C LEU A 545 32.95 -24.16 -38.07
N PRO A 546 33.89 -23.33 -37.59
CA PRO A 546 34.63 -22.43 -38.47
C PRO A 546 35.35 -23.29 -39.51
N GLN A 547 35.06 -23.03 -40.79
CA GLN A 547 35.71 -23.70 -41.91
C GLN A 547 37.22 -23.60 -41.73
N SER A 548 37.87 -24.75 -41.62
CA SER A 548 39.32 -24.91 -41.64
C SER A 548 39.90 -24.07 -42.77
N LYS A 549 40.71 -23.06 -42.44
CA LYS A 549 41.51 -22.29 -43.40
C LYS A 549 42.20 -23.29 -44.32
N LYS A 550 41.88 -23.24 -45.62
CA LYS A 550 42.69 -23.86 -46.66
C LYS A 550 44.11 -23.33 -46.48
N ILE A 551 45.04 -24.22 -46.17
CA ILE A 551 46.46 -23.96 -46.27
C ILE A 551 46.72 -23.84 -47.77
N GLU A 552 46.87 -22.61 -48.26
CA GLU A 552 47.47 -22.36 -49.57
C GLU A 552 48.95 -22.75 -49.45
N THR A 553 49.31 -23.85 -50.11
CA THR A 553 50.69 -24.24 -50.37
C THR A 553 51.29 -23.25 -51.36
N GLU A 554 52.19 -22.39 -50.88
CA GLU A 554 53.14 -21.66 -51.72
C GLU A 554 54.04 -22.66 -52.45
N THR A 555 53.84 -22.83 -53.76
CA THR A 555 54.81 -23.45 -54.65
C THR A 555 55.87 -22.40 -55.00
N VAL A 556 57.08 -22.63 -54.50
CA VAL A 556 58.32 -22.03 -54.96
C VAL A 556 58.65 -22.58 -56.34
N GLU A 557 58.67 -21.72 -57.37
CA GLU A 557 59.41 -21.97 -58.61
C GLU A 557 60.41 -20.82 -58.83
N GLU A 558 61.68 -21.09 -58.51
CA GLU A 558 62.81 -20.34 -59.04
C GLU A 558 63.26 -20.95 -60.38
N GLY A 559 63.22 -20.12 -61.43
CA GLY A 559 64.28 -19.96 -62.43
C GLY A 559 64.50 -21.04 -63.51
N MET A 560 64.35 -20.65 -64.78
CA MET A 560 65.44 -20.57 -65.78
C MET A 560 64.89 -20.51 -67.22
N SER A 561 65.02 -19.34 -67.87
CA SER A 561 65.63 -19.13 -69.21
C SER A 561 65.41 -17.69 -69.68
#